data_AF-A0A950GGG9-F1
#
_entry.id   AF-A0A950GGG9-F1
#
_cell.length_a   1.000
_cell.length_b   1.000
_cell.length_c   1.000
_cell.angle_alpha   90.00
_cell.angle_beta   90.00
_cell.angle_gamma   90.00
#
_symmetry.space_group_name_H-M   'P 1'
#
loop_
_entity.id
_entity.type
_entity.pdbx_description
1 polymer ?
#
loop_
_entity_poly.entity_id
_entity_poly.type
_entity_poly.pdbx_seq_one_letter_code
_entity_poly.pdbx_strand_id
1 'polypeptide(L)'
;LRGYADVSDVGQAAKDWPNLNFVIYHAGYRHAGGGDPAEAMAEFDRTGRSAWVSDLAEIPEIYDVNNVYADVGQLFANSTVAEPRLAAALMGMLIKGMGADHVVWGTDAVWTGSPQWQIEGLRRLEIPEDMQQKCGYAPSGRPTAR
;
A
#
# COMPACT_ATOMS: atom_id res chain seq x y z
N LEU A 1 15.09 11.90 18.94
CA LEU A 1 13.80 11.20 18.71
C LEU A 1 13.23 11.38 17.30
N ARG A 2 13.49 12.49 16.57
CA ARG A 2 12.96 12.71 15.21
C ARG A 2 13.63 11.90 14.06
N GLY A 3 14.59 11.02 14.37
CA GLY A 3 15.31 10.24 13.36
C GLY A 3 14.94 8.75 13.28
N TYR A 4 13.98 8.31 14.11
CA TYR A 4 13.55 6.90 14.24
C TYR A 4 12.01 6.84 14.39
N ALA A 5 11.28 7.41 13.43
CA ALA A 5 9.82 7.50 13.49
C ALA A 5 9.19 7.45 12.08
N ASP A 6 9.86 6.76 11.16
CA ASP A 6 9.32 6.48 9.84
C ASP A 6 9.63 5.03 9.44
N VAL A 7 9.24 4.64 8.23
CA VAL A 7 9.36 3.26 7.75
C VAL A 7 10.81 2.81 7.58
N SER A 8 11.80 3.71 7.55
CA SER A 8 13.21 3.34 7.35
C SER A 8 13.77 2.46 8.47
N ASP A 9 13.18 2.51 9.67
CA ASP A 9 13.56 1.69 10.82
C ASP A 9 13.21 0.20 10.67
N VAL A 10 12.24 -0.11 9.81
CA VAL A 10 11.67 -1.45 9.66
C VAL A 10 12.69 -2.41 9.03
N GLY A 11 13.45 -1.96 8.04
CA GLY A 11 14.32 -2.84 7.26
C GLY A 11 15.45 -3.46 8.09
N GLN A 12 16.13 -2.65 8.90
CA GLN A 12 17.18 -3.16 9.79
C GLN A 12 16.58 -4.08 10.87
N ALA A 13 15.44 -3.71 11.46
CA ALA A 13 14.76 -4.54 12.45
C ALA A 13 14.34 -5.91 11.87
N ALA A 14 13.81 -5.93 10.65
CA ALA A 14 13.43 -7.15 9.95
C ALA A 14 14.63 -8.08 9.71
N LYS A 15 15.78 -7.50 9.36
CA LYS A 15 17.04 -8.21 9.13
C LYS A 15 17.63 -8.78 10.42
N ASP A 16 17.59 -8.02 11.51
CA ASP A 16 18.15 -8.44 12.80
C ASP A 16 17.29 -9.54 13.46
N TRP A 17 16.00 -9.61 13.13
CA TRP A 17 15.03 -10.54 13.74
C TRP A 17 14.27 -11.37 12.69
N PRO A 18 14.95 -12.26 11.95
CA PRO A 18 14.36 -12.99 10.81
C PRO A 18 13.25 -13.98 11.21
N ASN A 19 13.12 -14.30 12.51
CA ASN A 19 12.08 -15.19 13.01
C ASN A 19 10.77 -14.46 13.39
N LEU A 20 10.73 -13.14 13.25
CA LEU A 20 9.53 -12.32 13.49
C LEU A 20 8.98 -11.81 12.15
N ASN A 21 7.66 -11.65 12.10
CA ASN A 21 7.00 -10.95 10.98
C ASN A 21 6.67 -9.52 11.39
N PHE A 22 7.01 -8.57 10.53
CA PHE A 22 6.76 -7.15 10.70
C PHE A 22 5.59 -6.73 9.81
N VAL A 23 4.41 -6.57 10.40
CA VAL A 23 3.20 -6.12 9.67
C VAL A 23 3.03 -4.63 9.89
N ILE A 24 3.26 -3.84 8.85
CA ILE A 24 3.25 -2.39 8.91
C ILE A 24 1.83 -1.88 8.67
N TYR A 25 1.23 -1.34 9.74
CA TYR A 25 -0.14 -0.86 9.75
C TYR A 25 -0.35 0.24 8.69
N HIS A 26 -1.37 0.05 7.86
CA HIS A 26 -1.71 0.93 6.73
C HIS A 26 -0.55 1.21 5.76
N ALA A 27 0.41 0.28 5.67
CA ALA A 27 1.61 0.38 4.84
C ALA A 27 2.44 1.64 5.11
N GLY A 28 2.34 2.20 6.33
CA GLY A 28 2.98 3.47 6.67
C GLY A 28 2.42 4.64 5.85
N TYR A 29 1.17 4.57 5.39
CA TYR A 29 0.59 5.62 4.56
C TYR A 29 0.44 6.94 5.32
N ARG A 30 1.22 7.94 4.89
CA ARG A 30 1.33 9.24 5.56
C ARG A 30 0.03 10.04 5.62
N HIS A 31 -0.85 9.86 4.65
CA HIS A 31 -2.13 10.57 4.55
C HIS A 31 -3.31 9.78 5.17
N ALA A 32 -3.05 8.66 5.86
CA ALA A 32 -4.08 7.94 6.59
C ALA A 32 -4.70 8.81 7.72
N GLY A 33 -5.97 8.57 8.04
CA GLY A 33 -6.60 9.15 9.24
C GLY A 33 -6.95 10.65 9.16
N GLY A 34 -7.11 11.22 7.96
CA GLY A 34 -7.60 12.60 7.78
C GLY A 34 -6.76 13.49 6.86
N GLY A 35 -5.70 12.95 6.24
CA GLY A 35 -5.01 13.61 5.14
C GLY A 35 -5.85 13.64 3.87
N ASP A 36 -5.52 14.55 2.95
CA ASP A 36 -6.23 14.72 1.67
C ASP A 36 -5.69 13.74 0.60
N PRO A 37 -6.52 12.81 0.09
CA PRO A 37 -6.14 11.91 -1.00
C PRO A 37 -5.74 12.64 -2.28
N ALA A 38 -6.25 13.85 -2.52
CA ALA A 38 -5.86 14.64 -3.69
C ALA A 38 -4.41 15.13 -3.59
N GLU A 39 -3.93 15.47 -2.39
CA GLU A 39 -2.52 15.81 -2.17
C GLU A 39 -1.61 14.60 -2.39
N ALA A 40 -2.01 13.43 -1.89
CA ALA A 40 -1.27 12.18 -2.10
C ALA A 40 -1.21 11.79 -3.58
N MET A 41 -2.30 11.98 -4.32
CA MET A 41 -2.32 11.75 -5.78
C MET A 41 -1.45 12.76 -6.53
N ALA A 42 -1.48 14.04 -6.14
CA ALA A 42 -0.62 15.06 -6.73
C ALA A 42 0.88 14.81 -6.45
N GLU A 43 1.23 14.26 -5.28
CA GLU A 43 2.58 13.79 -4.99
C GLU A 43 2.98 12.66 -5.94
N PHE A 44 2.11 11.65 -6.09
CA PHE A 44 2.34 10.53 -6.97
C PHE A 44 2.50 10.96 -8.43
N ASP A 45 1.63 11.81 -8.95
CA ASP A 45 1.71 12.30 -10.33
C ASP A 45 3.00 13.08 -10.60
N ARG A 46 3.49 13.84 -9.61
CA ARG A 46 4.70 14.65 -9.73
C ARG A 46 5.99 13.82 -9.62
N THR A 47 5.99 12.76 -8.81
CA THR A 47 7.23 12.08 -8.39
C THR A 47 7.29 10.60 -8.76
N GLY A 48 6.15 9.98 -9.07
CA GLY A 48 6.01 8.53 -9.19
C GLY A 48 6.11 7.79 -7.85
N ARG A 49 6.17 8.52 -6.73
CA ARG A 49 6.33 7.98 -5.37
C ARG A 49 5.19 8.41 -4.46
N SER A 50 5.02 7.68 -3.38
CA SER A 50 4.18 8.02 -2.24
C SER A 50 5.07 7.94 -1.01
N ALA A 51 5.27 9.07 -0.31
CA ALA A 51 6.09 9.13 0.88
C ALA A 51 5.75 7.98 1.85
N TRP A 52 6.78 7.29 2.33
CA TRP A 52 6.72 6.11 3.20
C TRP A 52 6.15 4.84 2.56
N VAL A 53 5.14 4.89 1.70
CA VAL A 53 4.64 3.68 1.02
C VAL A 53 5.66 3.17 0.01
N SER A 54 6.29 4.07 -0.77
CA SER A 54 7.39 3.69 -1.67
C SER A 54 8.59 3.15 -0.90
N ASP A 55 8.93 3.79 0.22
CA ASP A 55 10.08 3.39 1.02
C ASP A 55 9.85 2.00 1.63
N LEU A 56 8.64 1.71 2.13
CA LEU A 56 8.24 0.38 2.61
C LEU A 56 8.31 -0.67 1.49
N ALA A 57 7.83 -0.34 0.29
CA ALA A 57 7.85 -1.26 -0.85
C ALA A 57 9.26 -1.65 -1.29
N GLU A 58 10.26 -0.80 -1.03
CA GLU A 58 11.67 -1.00 -1.40
C GLU A 58 12.46 -1.78 -0.34
N ILE A 59 11.92 -1.93 0.88
CA ILE A 59 12.62 -2.61 1.99
C ILE A 59 13.09 -4.04 1.64
N PRO A 60 12.26 -4.91 1.04
CA PRO A 60 12.68 -6.28 0.70
C PRO A 60 13.93 -6.30 -0.16
N GLU A 61 14.01 -5.43 -1.17
CA GLU A 61 15.17 -5.33 -2.08
C GLU A 61 16.39 -4.71 -1.38
N ILE A 62 16.21 -3.62 -0.64
CA ILE A 62 17.33 -2.88 -0.01
C ILE A 62 18.00 -3.72 1.09
N TYR A 63 17.21 -4.44 1.89
CA TYR A 63 17.71 -5.14 3.07
C TYR A 63 17.94 -6.65 2.86
N ASP A 64 17.45 -7.20 1.74
CA ASP A 64 17.40 -8.64 1.44
C ASP A 64 16.60 -9.42 2.49
N VAL A 65 15.33 -9.02 2.66
CA VAL A 65 14.40 -9.57 3.67
C VAL A 65 13.05 -9.95 3.06
N ASN A 66 12.37 -10.90 3.68
CA ASN A 66 11.05 -11.39 3.24
C ASN A 66 10.02 -11.51 4.38
N ASN A 67 10.31 -10.93 5.55
CA ASN A 67 9.46 -10.98 6.75
C ASN A 67 8.78 -9.64 7.05
N VAL A 68 8.61 -8.79 6.03
CA VAL A 68 7.92 -7.49 6.11
C VAL A 68 6.65 -7.54 5.28
N TYR A 69 5.54 -7.11 5.86
CA TYR A 69 4.20 -7.14 5.27
C TYR A 69 3.56 -5.76 5.34
N ALA A 70 2.77 -5.41 4.33
CA ALA A 70 1.97 -4.19 4.31
C ALA A 70 0.51 -4.51 4.64
N ASP A 71 0.00 -4.02 5.77
CA ASP A 71 -1.44 -3.95 6.00
C ASP A 71 -2.02 -2.78 5.20
N VAL A 72 -3.06 -2.99 4.40
CA VAL A 72 -3.63 -1.93 3.54
C VAL A 72 -5.04 -1.50 3.93
N GLY A 73 -5.50 -1.78 5.16
CA GLY A 73 -6.89 -1.51 5.59
C GLY A 73 -7.36 -0.06 5.38
N GLN A 74 -6.90 0.86 6.23
CA GLN A 74 -7.30 2.28 6.13
C GLN A 74 -6.74 2.95 4.88
N LEU A 75 -5.55 2.55 4.42
CA LEU A 75 -4.99 3.00 3.14
C LEU A 75 -6.02 2.79 2.03
N PHE A 76 -6.48 1.55 1.87
CA PHE A 76 -7.44 1.18 0.85
C PHE A 76 -8.80 1.83 1.08
N ALA A 77 -9.29 1.87 2.32
CA ALA A 77 -10.57 2.49 2.64
C ALA A 77 -10.60 3.98 2.26
N ASN A 78 -9.53 4.72 2.60
CA ASN A 78 -9.41 6.14 2.33
C ASN A 78 -9.25 6.43 0.82
N SER A 79 -8.36 5.72 0.14
CA SER A 79 -8.09 5.98 -1.29
C SER A 79 -9.22 5.51 -2.20
N THR A 80 -9.83 4.34 -1.94
CA THR A 80 -10.75 3.70 -2.90
C THR A 80 -12.03 4.50 -3.15
N VAL A 81 -12.49 5.28 -2.17
CA VAL A 81 -13.69 6.12 -2.32
C VAL A 81 -13.34 7.51 -2.83
N ALA A 82 -12.26 8.10 -2.32
CA ALA A 82 -11.92 9.48 -2.61
C ALA A 82 -11.13 9.64 -3.91
N GLU A 83 -10.19 8.73 -4.19
CA GLU A 83 -9.31 8.78 -5.36
C GLU A 83 -8.92 7.36 -5.81
N PRO A 84 -9.78 6.67 -6.60
CA PRO A 84 -9.54 5.28 -6.99
C PRO A 84 -8.24 5.05 -7.75
N ARG A 85 -7.74 6.06 -8.50
CA ARG A 85 -6.44 5.94 -9.17
C ARG A 85 -5.28 5.90 -8.17
N LEU A 86 -5.38 6.63 -7.07
CA LEU A 86 -4.42 6.53 -5.98
C LEU A 86 -4.46 5.14 -5.34
N ALA A 87 -5.65 4.57 -5.14
CA ALA A 87 -5.76 3.20 -4.63
C ALA A 87 -5.02 2.20 -5.53
N ALA A 88 -5.20 2.30 -6.85
CA ALA A 88 -4.47 1.50 -7.83
C ALA A 88 -2.96 1.73 -7.77
N ALA A 89 -2.52 2.99 -7.63
CA ALA A 89 -1.10 3.34 -7.53
C ALA A 89 -0.43 2.72 -6.29
N LEU A 90 -1.04 2.89 -5.12
CA LEU A 90 -0.51 2.38 -3.86
C LEU A 90 -0.49 0.84 -3.83
N MET A 91 -1.58 0.20 -4.27
CA MET A 91 -1.65 -1.26 -4.36
C MET A 91 -0.63 -1.82 -5.36
N GLY A 92 -0.52 -1.21 -6.55
CA GLY A 92 0.45 -1.61 -7.56
C GLY A 92 1.89 -1.46 -7.09
N MET A 93 2.19 -0.38 -6.37
CA MET A 93 3.50 -0.13 -5.78
C MET A 93 3.91 -1.19 -4.76
N LEU A 94 3.03 -1.48 -3.79
CA LEU A 94 3.28 -2.49 -2.76
C LEU A 94 3.41 -3.90 -3.35
N ILE A 95 2.52 -4.28 -4.26
CA ILE A 95 2.57 -5.59 -4.92
C ILE A 95 3.85 -5.74 -5.75
N LYS A 96 4.27 -4.69 -6.46
CA LYS A 96 5.50 -4.71 -7.26
C LYS A 96 6.75 -4.87 -6.39
N GLY A 97 6.83 -4.13 -5.28
CA GLY A 97 8.02 -4.12 -4.43
C GLY A 97 8.10 -5.32 -3.48
N MET A 98 6.96 -5.80 -2.98
CA MET A 98 6.91 -6.79 -1.90
C MET A 98 6.32 -8.13 -2.32
N GLY A 99 5.63 -8.20 -3.45
CA GLY A 99 4.84 -9.37 -3.85
C GLY A 99 3.43 -9.35 -3.25
N ALA A 100 2.47 -9.92 -3.97
CA ALA A 100 1.07 -9.93 -3.55
C ALA A 100 0.82 -10.77 -2.28
N ASP A 101 1.69 -11.72 -1.97
CA ASP A 101 1.69 -12.53 -0.76
C ASP A 101 2.16 -11.77 0.50
N HIS A 102 2.75 -10.59 0.32
CA HIS A 102 3.19 -9.71 1.42
C HIS A 102 2.30 -8.48 1.62
N VAL A 103 1.18 -8.40 0.88
CA VAL A 103 0.17 -7.34 1.02
C VAL A 103 -1.09 -7.91 1.65
N VAL A 104 -1.37 -7.50 2.89
CA VAL A 104 -2.49 -7.97 3.70
C VAL A 104 -3.64 -6.98 3.57
N TRP A 105 -4.70 -7.39 2.88
CA TRP A 105 -5.91 -6.58 2.78
C TRP A 105 -6.78 -6.74 4.03
N GLY A 106 -7.18 -5.61 4.59
CA GLY A 106 -8.13 -5.50 5.69
C GLY A 106 -9.17 -4.42 5.39
N THR A 107 -10.16 -4.28 6.27
CA THR A 107 -11.23 -3.28 6.11
C THR A 107 -11.04 -2.05 6.99
N ASP A 108 -10.38 -2.24 8.13
CA ASP A 108 -10.33 -1.22 9.18
C ASP A 108 -11.73 -0.70 9.56
N ALA A 109 -12.73 -1.61 9.52
CA ALA A 109 -14.16 -1.32 9.68
C ALA A 109 -14.53 -0.66 11.01
N VAL A 110 -13.69 -0.81 12.04
CA VAL A 110 -13.89 -0.13 13.33
C VAL A 110 -13.90 1.39 13.18
N TRP A 111 -13.18 1.93 12.20
CA TRP A 111 -13.11 3.37 11.89
C TRP A 111 -13.97 3.78 10.70
N THR A 112 -14.29 2.84 9.82
CA THR A 112 -14.86 3.12 8.49
C THR A 112 -16.28 2.57 8.29
N GLY A 113 -16.86 1.94 9.32
CA GLY A 113 -18.22 1.41 9.31
C GLY A 113 -18.32 0.07 8.57
N SER A 114 -19.49 -0.21 8.00
CA SER A 114 -19.75 -1.51 7.35
C SER A 114 -18.74 -1.80 6.23
N PRO A 115 -18.09 -2.98 6.21
CA PRO A 115 -17.00 -3.27 5.28
C PRO A 115 -17.47 -3.55 3.84
N GLN A 116 -18.79 -3.65 3.60
CA GLN A 116 -19.32 -4.16 2.32
C GLN A 116 -18.85 -3.34 1.12
N TRP A 117 -18.79 -2.01 1.24
CA TRP A 117 -18.35 -1.15 0.14
C TRP A 117 -16.86 -1.32 -0.18
N GLN A 118 -16.01 -1.61 0.82
CA GLN A 118 -14.59 -1.88 0.62
C GLN A 118 -14.36 -3.23 -0.05
N ILE A 119 -15.10 -4.26 0.37
CA ILE A 119 -15.05 -5.59 -0.26
C ILE A 119 -15.39 -5.46 -1.76
N GLU A 120 -16.44 -4.70 -2.06
CA GLU A 120 -16.87 -4.44 -3.43
C GLU A 120 -15.87 -3.56 -4.20
N GLY A 121 -15.24 -2.59 -3.54
CA GLY A 121 -14.14 -1.80 -4.09
C GLY A 121 -12.94 -2.67 -4.46
N LEU A 122 -12.51 -3.57 -3.58
CA LEU A 122 -11.38 -4.48 -3.85
C LEU A 122 -11.68 -5.39 -5.03
N ARG A 123 -12.89 -5.95 -5.11
CA ARG A 123 -13.31 -6.81 -6.24
C ARG A 123 -13.32 -6.10 -7.58
N ARG A 124 -13.48 -4.78 -7.59
CA ARG A 124 -13.51 -3.94 -8.79
C ARG A 124 -12.21 -3.19 -9.03
N LEU A 125 -11.23 -3.31 -8.14
CA LEU A 125 -9.97 -2.60 -8.28
C LEU A 125 -9.27 -3.05 -9.55
N GLU A 126 -9.07 -2.11 -10.45
CA GLU A 126 -8.28 -2.30 -11.66
C GLU A 126 -7.11 -1.32 -11.66
N ILE A 127 -5.90 -1.82 -11.96
CA ILE A 127 -4.75 -0.95 -12.21
C ILE A 127 -4.86 -0.42 -13.65
N PRO A 128 -5.05 0.89 -13.88
CA PRO A 128 -5.22 1.43 -15.23
C PRO A 128 -4.04 1.12 -16.16
N GLU A 129 -4.30 0.88 -17.45
CA GLU A 129 -3.27 0.52 -18.44
C GLU A 129 -2.14 1.56 -18.52
N ASP A 130 -2.48 2.85 -18.42
CA ASP A 130 -1.48 3.92 -18.44
C ASP A 130 -0.51 3.83 -17.26
N MET A 131 -1.00 3.38 -16.10
CA MET A 131 -0.21 3.17 -14.89
C MET A 131 0.59 1.87 -14.96
N GLN A 132 0.03 0.79 -15.52
CA GLN A 132 0.78 -0.43 -15.80
C GLN A 132 2.02 -0.13 -16.66
N GLN A 133 1.85 0.66 -17.73
CA GLN A 133 2.93 1.00 -18.65
C GLN A 133 3.97 1.94 -18.01
N LYS A 134 3.53 3.00 -17.33
CA LYS A 134 4.44 4.00 -16.74
C LYS A 134 5.18 3.48 -15.52
N CYS A 135 4.50 2.70 -14.68
CA CYS A 135 5.04 2.27 -13.39
C CYS A 135 5.54 0.82 -13.40
N GLY A 136 5.26 0.06 -14.48
CA GLY A 136 5.62 -1.36 -14.58
C GLY A 136 4.82 -2.24 -13.62
N TYR A 137 3.57 -1.86 -13.32
CA TYR A 137 2.70 -2.67 -12.47
C TYR A 137 2.09 -3.82 -13.27
N ALA A 138 1.95 -4.98 -12.62
CA ALA A 138 1.19 -6.08 -13.18
C ALA A 138 -0.30 -5.71 -13.26
N PRO A 139 -1.04 -6.21 -14.26
CA PRO A 139 -2.49 -6.06 -14.27
C PRO A 139 -3.09 -6.73 -13.02
N SER A 140 -4.10 -6.10 -12.43
CA SER A 140 -4.94 -6.76 -11.45
C SER A 140 -5.66 -7.95 -12.10
N GLY A 141 -5.83 -9.05 -11.38
CA GLY A 141 -6.56 -10.21 -11.89
C GLY A 141 -7.98 -9.81 -12.32
N ARG A 142 -8.51 -10.43 -13.39
CA ARG A 142 -9.88 -10.17 -13.81
C ARG A 142 -10.85 -10.49 -12.67
N PRO A 143 -11.94 -9.71 -12.49
CA PRO A 143 -13.02 -10.09 -11.59
C PRO A 143 -13.45 -11.52 -11.92
N THR A 144 -13.46 -12.41 -10.93
CA THR A 144 -14.04 -13.73 -11.11
C THR A 144 -15.54 -13.54 -11.29
N ALA A 145 -16.04 -13.82 -12.49
CA ALA A 145 -17.47 -13.81 -12.74
C ALA A 145 -18.13 -14.83 -11.80
N ARG A 146 -19.07 -14.37 -10.98
CA ARG A 146 -20.00 -15.26 -10.28
C ARG A 146 -21.14 -15.64 -11.19
#